data_AF-A0A7X7J4V0-F1
#
_entry.id   AF-A0A7X7J4V0-F1
#
_cell.length_a   1.000
_cell.length_b   1.000
_cell.length_c   1.000
_cell.angle_alpha   90.00
_cell.angle_beta   90.00
_cell.angle_gamma   90.00
#
_symmetry.space_group_name_H-M   'P 1'
#
loop_
_entity.id
_entity.type
_entity.pdbx_description
1 polymer ?
#
loop_
_entity_poly.entity_id
_entity_poly.type
_entity_poly.pdbx_seq_one_letter_code
_entity_poly.pdbx_strand_id
1 'polypeptide(L)'
;MKRNILFVIALTMIALNSNAQFKILSNGSVENGLYIRGNGNIFRFLSNNPGTEIGTSTDKIDFWYTGKRFNKLRAESYTKISDSNAKENIVPLLNGLDMVLQLNPYSYYLKEDLGELSTKKEYGFIAQEIGILLPELVDTSKDFLLLDYDQIIPFLVGGIKEQQEQIVSSGQQIEVLNNYTEELNRRIEELNQQIIMLNERINICCPNKNITDSITEKSTKELKSKEKEEPNDDIILYQNNPNPFNKNTIIKCKIPKENKDVKICVYNTQGIQVKCFNVTERGIVNMEIQANELSAGIYAYVLIVNGLAIDSKQMVITK
;
A
#
# COMPACT_ATOMS: atom_id res chain seq x y z
N MET A 1 23.61 73.86 -27.35
CA MET A 1 22.26 73.27 -27.43
C MET A 1 22.27 72.13 -28.43
N LYS A 2 22.36 70.88 -27.98
CA LYS A 2 22.13 69.71 -28.85
C LYS A 2 20.62 69.47 -28.88
N ARG A 3 20.00 69.65 -30.06
CA ARG A 3 18.60 69.25 -30.29
C ARG A 3 18.54 67.74 -30.24
N ASN A 4 17.93 67.18 -29.21
CA ASN A 4 17.48 65.80 -29.22
C ASN A 4 16.35 65.71 -30.24
N ILE A 5 16.61 65.05 -31.37
CA ILE A 5 15.61 64.74 -32.38
C ILE A 5 14.80 63.57 -31.83
N LEU A 6 13.57 63.85 -31.39
CA LEU A 6 12.59 62.85 -31.04
C LEU A 6 12.05 62.24 -32.34
N PHE A 7 12.57 61.08 -32.75
CA PHE A 7 11.95 60.30 -33.82
C PHE A 7 10.74 59.56 -33.23
N VAL A 8 9.55 60.13 -33.37
CA VAL A 8 8.30 59.39 -33.21
C VAL A 8 8.10 58.60 -34.49
N ILE A 9 8.58 57.37 -34.50
CA ILE A 9 8.27 56.43 -35.57
C ILE A 9 6.87 55.86 -35.27
N ALA A 10 5.84 56.50 -35.80
CA ALA A 10 4.54 55.85 -35.99
C ALA A 10 4.69 54.85 -37.14
N LEU A 11 5.27 53.67 -36.88
CA LEU A 11 5.40 52.65 -37.90
C LEU A 11 4.11 51.83 -37.98
N THR A 12 3.30 52.15 -38.98
CA THR A 12 2.31 51.23 -39.54
C THR A 12 3.05 50.05 -40.17
N MET A 13 2.86 48.85 -39.59
CA MET A 13 3.27 47.51 -40.05
C MET A 13 4.70 47.36 -40.62
N ILE A 14 5.61 46.79 -39.83
CA ILE A 14 6.79 46.10 -40.36
C ILE A 14 6.33 44.71 -40.86
N ALA A 15 6.21 44.53 -42.17
CA ALA A 15 6.06 43.22 -42.77
C ALA A 15 7.44 42.55 -42.90
N LEU A 16 7.71 41.57 -42.04
CA LEU A 16 8.91 40.75 -42.08
C LEU A 16 8.62 39.50 -42.93
N ASN A 17 9.49 39.18 -43.91
CA ASN A 17 9.37 37.97 -44.72
C ASN A 17 9.72 36.70 -43.90
N SER A 18 9.59 35.51 -44.49
CA SER A 18 9.78 34.22 -43.80
C SER A 18 11.15 34.00 -43.15
N ASN A 19 12.15 34.85 -43.44
CA ASN A 19 13.50 34.76 -42.88
C ASN A 19 13.91 36.02 -42.09
N ALA A 20 13.02 37.01 -41.95
CA ALA A 20 13.37 38.26 -41.33
C ALA A 20 13.26 38.16 -39.80
N GLN A 21 14.42 38.21 -39.14
CA GLN A 21 14.53 38.19 -37.68
C GLN A 21 14.35 39.60 -37.12
N PHE A 22 13.30 39.82 -36.32
CA PHE A 22 13.20 41.04 -35.52
C PHE A 22 14.15 40.92 -34.32
N LYS A 23 15.27 41.63 -34.37
CA LYS A 23 16.26 41.68 -33.28
C LYS A 23 16.22 43.06 -32.65
N ILE A 24 15.84 43.14 -31.37
CA ILE A 24 16.02 44.36 -30.58
C ILE A 24 17.52 44.44 -30.23
N LEU A 25 18.29 45.12 -31.06
CA LEU A 25 19.71 45.42 -30.82
C LEU A 25 19.79 46.69 -29.97
N SER A 26 19.70 46.56 -28.66
CA SER A 26 20.09 47.66 -27.78
C SER A 26 20.61 47.15 -26.45
N ASN A 27 21.67 47.78 -25.96
CA ASN A 27 22.07 47.80 -24.56
C ASN A 27 21.04 48.60 -23.70
N GLY A 28 19.77 48.66 -24.13
CA GLY A 28 18.70 49.47 -23.56
C GLY A 28 17.65 48.60 -22.88
N SER A 29 17.10 49.09 -21.77
CA SER A 29 16.02 48.45 -21.03
C SER A 29 14.66 48.72 -21.70
N VAL A 30 13.78 47.71 -21.69
CA VAL A 30 12.35 47.92 -21.99
C VAL A 30 11.64 48.11 -20.64
N GLU A 31 11.48 49.35 -20.21
CA GLU A 31 11.00 49.71 -18.86
C GLU A 31 9.60 49.14 -18.52
N ASN A 32 8.78 48.78 -19.51
CA ASN A 32 7.40 48.31 -19.30
C ASN A 32 7.14 46.88 -19.77
N GLY A 33 8.19 46.13 -20.11
CA GLY A 33 8.09 44.75 -20.58
C GLY A 33 7.80 44.56 -22.08
N LEU A 34 7.90 43.32 -22.54
CA LEU A 34 7.63 42.91 -23.93
C LEU A 34 6.26 42.23 -24.02
N TYR A 35 5.44 42.62 -25.00
CA TYR A 35 4.11 42.04 -25.26
C TYR A 35 4.02 41.53 -26.69
N ILE A 36 3.63 40.27 -26.84
CA ILE A 36 3.36 39.62 -28.13
C ILE A 36 1.87 39.30 -28.19
N ARG A 37 1.16 39.85 -29.17
CA ARG A 37 -0.28 39.64 -29.36
C ARG A 37 -0.55 38.78 -30.58
N GLY A 38 -1.48 37.84 -30.44
CA GLY A 38 -1.97 37.02 -31.56
C GLY A 38 -3.33 36.40 -31.22
N ASN A 39 -4.29 36.49 -32.14
CA ASN A 39 -5.65 35.95 -31.99
C ASN A 39 -6.34 36.31 -30.64
N GLY A 40 -6.11 37.52 -30.14
CA GLY A 40 -6.69 37.99 -28.86
C GLY A 40 -5.89 37.62 -27.61
N ASN A 41 -4.89 36.76 -27.71
CA ASN A 41 -4.04 36.34 -26.60
C ASN A 41 -2.81 37.26 -26.46
N ILE A 42 -2.36 37.47 -25.23
CA ILE A 42 -1.19 38.29 -24.92
C ILE A 42 -0.15 37.42 -24.20
N PHE A 43 1.02 37.23 -24.81
CA PHE A 43 2.20 36.70 -24.14
C PHE A 43 3.10 37.85 -23.71
N ARG A 44 3.54 37.87 -22.45
CA ARG A 44 4.26 39.02 -21.87
C ARG A 44 5.48 38.64 -21.05
N PHE A 45 6.50 39.50 -21.09
CA PHE A 45 7.66 39.50 -20.20
C PHE A 45 7.68 40.81 -19.43
N LEU A 46 7.59 40.77 -18.10
CA LEU A 46 7.55 41.97 -17.24
C LEU A 46 8.73 41.97 -16.28
N SER A 47 9.23 43.14 -15.89
CA SER A 47 10.35 43.30 -14.95
C SER A 47 9.92 43.42 -13.48
N ASN A 48 8.85 42.74 -13.08
CA ASN A 48 8.22 42.90 -11.77
C ASN A 48 9.01 42.22 -10.62
N ASN A 49 8.52 42.34 -9.39
CA ASN A 49 9.21 41.95 -8.15
C ASN A 49 8.84 40.51 -7.72
N PRO A 50 9.80 39.61 -7.39
CA PRO A 50 11.25 39.83 -7.24
C PRO A 50 12.09 39.60 -8.50
N GLY A 51 11.50 39.34 -9.67
CA GLY A 51 12.26 39.18 -10.91
C GLY A 51 11.36 39.11 -12.15
N THR A 52 11.98 38.89 -13.30
CA THR A 52 11.27 38.85 -14.58
C THR A 52 10.13 37.82 -14.57
N GLU A 53 8.92 38.28 -14.86
CA GLU A 53 7.73 37.45 -14.98
C GLU A 53 7.51 37.08 -16.44
N ILE A 54 7.06 35.84 -16.66
CA ILE A 54 6.56 35.37 -17.95
C ILE A 54 5.09 35.01 -17.74
N GLY A 55 4.20 35.53 -18.59
CA GLY A 55 2.77 35.34 -18.42
C GLY A 55 1.97 35.32 -19.72
N THR A 56 0.73 34.89 -19.59
CA THR A 56 -0.29 34.87 -20.65
C THR A 56 -1.60 35.49 -20.15
N SER A 57 -2.52 35.83 -21.05
CA SER A 57 -3.88 36.27 -20.73
C SER A 57 -4.90 35.13 -20.61
N THR A 58 -4.49 33.87 -20.77
CA THR A 58 -5.37 32.69 -20.82
C THR A 58 -5.03 31.64 -19.76
N ASP A 59 -4.35 32.05 -18.68
CA ASP A 59 -3.89 31.23 -17.55
C ASP A 59 -2.92 30.07 -17.87
N LYS A 60 -2.81 29.64 -19.14
CA LYS A 60 -2.01 28.48 -19.57
C LYS A 60 -0.91 28.85 -20.56
N ILE A 61 0.30 28.35 -20.31
CA ILE A 61 1.44 28.44 -21.22
C ILE A 61 1.88 27.02 -21.57
N ASP A 62 1.63 26.62 -22.80
CA ASP A 62 2.16 25.36 -23.32
C ASP A 62 3.55 25.59 -23.92
N PHE A 63 4.52 24.72 -23.61
CA PHE A 63 5.85 24.72 -24.22
C PHE A 63 5.95 23.61 -25.27
N TRP A 64 5.69 23.92 -26.54
CA TRP A 64 5.73 22.94 -27.65
C TRP A 64 6.63 23.40 -28.81
N TYR A 65 7.02 22.46 -29.68
CA TYR A 65 7.83 22.75 -30.89
C TYR A 65 6.98 22.71 -32.16
N THR A 66 6.40 21.54 -32.51
CA THR A 66 5.52 21.38 -33.67
C THR A 66 4.59 20.18 -33.50
N GLY A 67 3.40 20.25 -34.10
CA GLY A 67 2.37 19.22 -33.97
C GLY A 67 2.06 18.89 -32.52
N LYS A 68 2.38 17.66 -32.13
CA LYS A 68 2.13 17.07 -30.80
C LYS A 68 3.40 16.95 -29.93
N ARG A 69 4.49 17.62 -30.31
CA ARG A 69 5.80 17.52 -29.65
C ARG A 69 5.98 18.62 -28.61
N PHE A 70 6.00 18.23 -27.34
CA PHE A 70 6.25 19.11 -26.20
C PHE A 70 7.75 19.22 -25.87
N ASN A 71 8.14 20.34 -25.28
CA ASN A 71 9.52 20.58 -24.85
C ASN A 71 9.74 20.05 -23.42
N LYS A 72 10.96 19.59 -23.15
CA LYS A 72 11.40 19.29 -21.78
C LYS A 72 11.81 20.59 -21.10
N LEU A 73 11.13 20.96 -20.02
CA LEU A 73 11.52 22.10 -19.19
C LEU A 73 12.66 21.67 -18.24
N ARG A 74 13.74 22.45 -18.22
CA ARG A 74 14.83 22.29 -17.24
C ARG A 74 14.85 23.52 -16.36
N ALA A 75 14.67 23.32 -15.06
CA ALA A 75 14.73 24.34 -14.04
C ALA A 75 15.42 23.76 -12.81
N GLU A 76 16.09 24.61 -12.02
CA GLU A 76 16.67 24.19 -10.74
C GLU A 76 15.56 23.89 -9.72
N SER A 77 14.54 24.75 -9.65
CA SER A 77 13.33 24.54 -8.85
C SER A 77 12.17 25.36 -9.38
N TYR A 78 10.95 25.02 -8.99
CA TYR A 78 9.75 25.83 -9.17
C TYR A 78 8.83 25.65 -7.96
N THR A 79 8.02 26.66 -7.65
CA THR A 79 7.12 26.64 -6.48
C THR A 79 5.69 26.91 -6.93
N LYS A 80 4.74 26.16 -6.35
CA LYS A 80 3.30 26.35 -6.54
C LYS A 80 2.73 27.19 -5.39
N ILE A 81 1.75 28.04 -5.68
CA ILE A 81 1.03 28.79 -4.63
C ILE A 81 0.32 27.81 -3.68
N SER A 82 0.49 28.00 -2.38
CA SER A 82 -0.15 27.17 -1.36
C SER A 82 -0.41 27.95 -0.06
N ASP A 83 -0.82 29.20 -0.20
CA ASP A 83 -1.19 30.07 0.92
C ASP A 83 -2.65 29.81 1.37
N SER A 84 -2.96 29.93 2.66
CA SER A 84 -4.33 29.73 3.16
C SER A 84 -5.29 30.81 2.68
N ASN A 85 -4.81 32.03 2.41
CA ASN A 85 -5.64 33.12 1.87
C ASN A 85 -5.99 32.93 0.39
N ALA A 86 -5.26 32.03 -0.30
CA ALA A 86 -5.51 31.67 -1.69
C ALA A 86 -6.39 30.41 -1.82
N LYS A 87 -6.92 29.90 -0.70
CA LYS A 87 -7.71 28.66 -0.65
C LYS A 87 -9.04 28.91 0.06
N GLU A 88 -10.08 28.26 -0.41
CA GLU A 88 -11.40 28.26 0.22
C GLU A 88 -11.92 26.82 0.33
N ASN A 89 -12.93 26.60 1.17
CA ASN A 89 -13.57 25.28 1.36
C ASN A 89 -12.58 24.15 1.73
N ILE A 90 -11.64 24.45 2.64
CA ILE A 90 -10.60 23.50 3.06
C ILE A 90 -11.22 22.37 3.90
N VAL A 91 -11.24 21.16 3.34
CA VAL A 91 -11.70 19.94 4.02
C VAL A 91 -10.55 18.93 4.15
N PRO A 92 -10.49 18.16 5.25
CA PRO A 92 -9.53 17.06 5.36
C PRO A 92 -9.75 16.03 4.26
N LEU A 93 -8.65 15.53 3.69
CA LEU A 93 -8.69 14.43 2.72
C LEU A 93 -8.91 13.12 3.48
N LEU A 94 -9.96 12.38 3.10
CA LEU A 94 -10.32 11.08 3.67
C LEU A 94 -10.17 9.99 2.60
N ASN A 95 -9.96 8.75 3.03
CA ASN A 95 -9.84 7.56 2.17
C ASN A 95 -8.64 7.63 1.21
N GLY A 96 -7.53 8.17 1.70
CA GLY A 96 -6.28 8.23 0.94
C GLY A 96 -5.77 6.83 0.56
N LEU A 97 -5.94 5.84 1.45
CA LEU A 97 -5.47 4.47 1.21
C LEU A 97 -6.27 3.82 0.08
N ASP A 98 -7.60 3.91 0.14
CA ASP A 98 -8.48 3.33 -0.87
C ASP A 98 -8.26 3.94 -2.26
N MET A 99 -7.99 5.25 -2.32
CA MET A 99 -7.64 5.92 -3.57
C MET A 99 -6.33 5.37 -4.13
N VAL A 100 -5.28 5.31 -3.31
CA VAL A 100 -3.95 4.84 -3.74
C VAL A 100 -3.98 3.39 -4.21
N LEU A 101 -4.77 2.53 -3.56
CA LEU A 101 -4.94 1.13 -3.95
C LEU A 101 -5.61 0.94 -5.32
N GLN A 102 -6.34 1.94 -5.82
CA GLN A 102 -6.96 1.91 -7.15
C GLN A 102 -6.04 2.43 -8.25
N LEU A 103 -4.91 3.06 -7.91
CA LEU A 103 -3.98 3.60 -8.89
C LEU A 103 -3.05 2.50 -9.43
N ASN A 104 -2.97 2.40 -10.75
CA ASN A 104 -2.07 1.47 -11.42
C ASN A 104 -0.80 2.20 -11.92
N PRO A 105 0.38 1.93 -11.36
CA PRO A 105 1.63 2.45 -11.90
C PRO A 105 2.09 1.65 -13.12
N TYR A 106 2.54 2.36 -14.15
CA TYR A 106 3.02 1.77 -15.40
C TYR A 106 4.45 2.19 -15.70
N SER A 107 5.11 1.37 -16.51
CA SER A 107 6.34 1.77 -17.20
C SER A 107 6.10 1.78 -18.70
N TYR A 108 6.57 2.79 -19.41
CA TYR A 108 6.32 2.97 -20.84
C TYR A 108 7.49 3.63 -21.56
N TYR A 109 7.40 3.65 -22.88
CA TYR A 109 8.26 4.45 -23.77
C TYR A 109 7.36 5.42 -24.53
N LEU A 110 7.81 6.66 -24.70
CA LEU A 110 7.11 7.60 -25.56
C LEU A 110 7.24 7.17 -27.02
N LYS A 111 6.17 7.37 -27.79
CA LYS A 111 6.18 7.08 -29.23
C LYS A 111 7.18 7.99 -29.95
N GLU A 112 7.82 7.45 -30.98
CA GLU A 112 8.90 8.12 -31.73
C GLU A 112 8.46 9.45 -32.35
N ASP A 113 7.18 9.62 -32.67
CA ASP A 113 6.62 10.82 -33.28
C ASP A 113 6.38 11.99 -32.30
N LEU A 114 6.57 11.77 -30.98
CA LEU A 114 6.26 12.75 -29.92
C LEU A 114 7.48 13.47 -29.33
N GLY A 115 8.70 13.18 -29.78
CA GLY A 115 9.92 13.82 -29.26
C GLY A 115 11.21 13.36 -29.95
N GLU A 116 12.37 13.91 -29.57
CA GLU A 116 13.64 13.21 -29.82
C GLU A 116 13.54 11.81 -29.19
N LEU A 117 14.06 10.77 -29.88
CA LEU A 117 14.05 9.38 -29.42
C LEU A 117 14.41 9.26 -27.93
N SER A 118 13.41 9.33 -27.06
CA SER A 118 13.55 8.93 -25.67
C SER A 118 13.49 7.41 -25.71
N THR A 119 14.64 6.78 -26.02
CA THR A 119 14.83 5.34 -25.84
C THR A 119 14.82 4.95 -24.35
N LYS A 120 14.61 5.93 -23.46
CA LYS A 120 14.55 5.75 -22.02
C LYS A 120 13.16 5.28 -21.63
N LYS A 121 13.16 4.27 -20.77
CA LYS A 121 11.97 3.80 -20.08
C LYS A 121 11.55 4.85 -19.06
N GLU A 122 10.29 5.25 -19.11
CA GLU A 122 9.66 6.20 -18.19
C GLU A 122 8.63 5.46 -17.31
N TYR A 123 8.26 6.07 -16.19
CA TYR A 123 7.33 5.51 -15.21
C TYR A 123 6.29 6.56 -14.84
N GLY A 124 5.04 6.15 -14.68
CA GLY A 124 3.96 7.07 -14.37
C GLY A 124 2.60 6.39 -14.45
N PHE A 125 1.57 7.19 -14.73
CA PHE A 125 0.19 6.75 -14.83
C PHE A 125 -0.40 7.01 -16.21
N ILE A 126 -1.50 6.32 -16.52
CA ILE A 126 -2.29 6.58 -17.71
C ILE A 126 -3.37 7.61 -17.35
N ALA A 127 -3.32 8.80 -17.94
CA ALA A 127 -4.22 9.91 -17.60
C ALA A 127 -5.71 9.57 -17.81
N GLN A 128 -6.03 8.68 -18.77
CA GLN A 128 -7.40 8.19 -18.99
C GLN A 128 -7.93 7.39 -17.80
N GLU A 129 -7.09 6.58 -17.16
CA GLU A 129 -7.47 5.80 -15.98
C GLU A 129 -7.60 6.71 -14.75
N ILE A 130 -6.64 7.62 -14.57
CA ILE A 130 -6.70 8.60 -13.49
C ILE A 130 -7.94 9.48 -13.63
N GLY A 131 -8.27 9.93 -14.83
CA GLY A 131 -9.42 10.80 -15.07
C GLY A 131 -10.79 10.17 -14.76
N ILE A 132 -10.87 8.84 -14.64
CA ILE A 132 -12.09 8.17 -14.17
C ILE A 132 -12.26 8.35 -12.65
N LEU A 133 -11.15 8.39 -11.90
CA LEU A 133 -11.13 8.48 -10.44
C LEU A 133 -11.02 9.93 -9.94
N LEU A 134 -10.16 10.71 -10.59
CA LEU A 134 -9.74 12.07 -10.23
C LEU A 134 -9.72 12.94 -11.51
N PRO A 135 -10.89 13.28 -12.09
CA PRO A 135 -10.99 14.05 -13.32
C PRO A 135 -10.31 15.43 -13.23
N GLU A 136 -10.27 16.04 -12.04
CA GLU A 136 -9.65 17.34 -11.77
C GLU A 136 -8.12 17.35 -11.91
N LEU A 137 -7.47 16.18 -11.89
CA LEU A 137 -6.02 16.05 -12.11
C LEU A 137 -5.65 16.03 -13.59
N VAL A 138 -6.64 15.93 -14.48
CA VAL A 138 -6.44 15.73 -15.91
C VAL A 138 -6.77 16.99 -16.69
N ASP A 139 -5.83 17.45 -17.51
CA ASP A 139 -6.03 18.55 -18.45
C ASP A 139 -5.89 18.06 -19.90
N THR A 140 -6.19 18.93 -20.87
CA THR A 140 -6.10 18.63 -22.30
C THR A 140 -5.25 19.65 -23.04
N SER A 141 -4.34 19.18 -23.89
CA SER A 141 -3.61 20.02 -24.85
C SER A 141 -3.14 19.19 -26.05
N LYS A 142 -3.27 19.75 -27.26
CA LYS A 142 -2.87 19.13 -28.54
C LYS A 142 -3.36 17.67 -28.69
N ASP A 143 -4.61 17.42 -28.31
CA ASP A 143 -5.30 16.11 -28.28
C ASP A 143 -4.73 15.08 -27.30
N PHE A 144 -3.85 15.48 -26.38
CA PHE A 144 -3.39 14.64 -25.29
C PHE A 144 -3.99 15.05 -23.97
N LEU A 145 -4.16 14.05 -23.12
CA LEU A 145 -4.43 14.25 -21.71
C LEU A 145 -3.10 14.48 -20.98
N LEU A 146 -3.06 15.52 -20.14
CA LEU A 146 -1.97 15.83 -19.24
C LEU A 146 -2.38 15.47 -17.82
N LEU A 147 -1.41 15.24 -16.95
CA LEU A 147 -1.66 14.83 -15.57
C LEU A 147 -0.85 15.72 -14.60
N ASP A 148 -1.52 16.27 -13.59
CA ASP A 148 -0.87 16.93 -12.46
C ASP A 148 -0.46 15.91 -11.39
N TYR A 149 0.74 15.38 -11.53
CA TYR A 149 1.29 14.36 -10.62
C TYR A 149 1.39 14.84 -9.15
N ASP A 150 1.58 16.14 -8.91
CA ASP A 150 1.79 16.65 -7.55
C ASP A 150 0.53 16.51 -6.68
N GLN A 151 -0.65 16.55 -7.30
CA GLN A 151 -1.92 16.39 -6.60
C GLN A 151 -2.19 14.95 -6.15
N ILE A 152 -1.40 13.97 -6.60
CA ILE A 152 -1.44 12.59 -6.09
C ILE A 152 -0.75 12.50 -4.70
N ILE A 153 0.21 13.39 -4.41
CA ILE A 153 1.02 13.34 -3.19
C ILE A 153 0.16 13.42 -1.91
N PRO A 154 -0.83 14.32 -1.79
CA PRO A 154 -1.72 14.35 -0.62
C PRO A 154 -2.47 13.03 -0.38
N PHE A 155 -2.89 12.31 -1.43
CA PHE A 155 -3.53 11.00 -1.29
C PHE A 155 -2.54 9.96 -0.75
N LEU A 156 -1.30 9.97 -1.23
CA LEU A 156 -0.23 9.10 -0.70
C LEU A 156 0.02 9.37 0.80
N VAL A 157 0.09 10.64 1.20
CA VAL A 157 0.25 11.02 2.61
C VAL A 157 -0.94 10.56 3.44
N GLY A 158 -2.17 10.76 2.94
CA GLY A 158 -3.39 10.27 3.59
C GLY A 158 -3.39 8.76 3.75
N GLY A 159 -3.05 8.02 2.69
CA GLY A 159 -3.00 6.56 2.72
C GLY A 159 -1.96 5.99 3.66
N ILE A 160 -0.77 6.61 3.76
CA ILE A 160 0.25 6.21 4.74
C ILE A 160 -0.23 6.44 6.18
N LYS A 161 -0.92 7.56 6.44
CA LYS A 161 -1.48 7.84 7.76
C LYS A 161 -2.57 6.84 8.14
N GLU A 162 -3.53 6.60 7.25
CA GLU A 162 -4.59 5.60 7.44
C GLU A 162 -4.02 4.19 7.64
N GLN A 163 -3.00 3.82 6.87
CA GLN A 163 -2.29 2.54 7.06
C GLN A 163 -1.62 2.47 8.43
N GLN A 164 -1.01 3.57 8.90
CA GLN A 164 -0.40 3.62 10.23
C GLN A 164 -1.43 3.47 11.36
N GLU A 165 -2.61 4.04 11.21
CA GLU A 165 -3.72 3.86 12.16
C GLU A 165 -4.20 2.40 12.21
N GLN A 166 -4.33 1.74 11.06
CA GLN A 166 -4.68 0.32 10.99
C GLN A 166 -3.62 -0.58 11.66
N ILE A 167 -2.33 -0.27 11.49
CA ILE A 167 -1.23 -0.99 12.14
C ILE A 167 -1.32 -0.84 13.66
N VAL A 168 -1.54 0.38 14.17
CA VAL A 168 -1.67 0.64 15.61
C VAL A 168 -2.88 -0.10 16.18
N SER A 169 -4.03 -0.04 15.50
CA SER A 169 -5.24 -0.75 15.94
C SER A 169 -5.03 -2.27 15.97
N SER A 170 -4.40 -2.83 14.94
CA SER A 170 -4.06 -4.25 14.89
C SER A 170 -3.09 -4.66 16.01
N GLY A 171 -2.10 -3.80 16.31
CA GLY A 171 -1.17 -4.02 17.43
C GLY A 171 -1.87 -4.07 18.79
N GLN A 172 -2.84 -3.19 19.03
CA GLN A 172 -3.65 -3.20 20.26
C GLN A 172 -4.49 -4.48 20.39
N GLN A 173 -5.07 -4.96 19.28
CA GLN A 173 -5.81 -6.23 19.28
C GLN A 173 -4.91 -7.41 19.65
N ILE A 174 -3.68 -7.44 19.13
CA ILE A 174 -2.68 -8.47 19.49
C ILE A 174 -2.34 -8.40 20.98
N GLU A 175 -2.15 -7.20 21.54
CA GLU A 175 -1.87 -7.03 22.98
C GLU A 175 -3.00 -7.56 23.86
N VAL A 176 -4.25 -7.20 23.52
CA VAL A 176 -5.43 -7.71 24.24
C VAL A 176 -5.52 -9.23 24.15
N LEU A 177 -5.28 -9.80 22.97
CA LEU A 177 -5.32 -11.24 22.75
C LEU A 177 -4.21 -11.98 23.53
N ASN A 178 -3.02 -11.38 23.62
CA ASN A 178 -1.91 -11.93 24.40
C ASN A 178 -2.25 -11.95 25.90
N ASN A 179 -2.79 -10.85 26.44
CA ASN A 179 -3.21 -10.78 27.84
C ASN A 179 -4.27 -11.84 28.16
N TYR A 180 -5.24 -12.03 27.27
CA TYR A 180 -6.25 -13.08 27.43
C TYR A 180 -5.64 -14.49 27.41
N THR A 181 -4.64 -14.71 26.56
CA THR A 181 -3.91 -15.99 26.49
C THR A 181 -3.13 -16.25 27.79
N GLU A 182 -2.48 -15.24 28.34
CA GLU A 182 -1.78 -15.33 29.63
C GLU A 182 -2.74 -15.66 30.79
N GLU A 183 -3.91 -15.01 30.83
CA GLU A 183 -4.93 -15.28 31.85
C GLU A 183 -5.48 -16.70 31.75
N LEU A 184 -5.78 -17.17 30.53
CA LEU A 184 -6.21 -18.56 30.31
C LEU A 184 -5.15 -19.56 30.76
N ASN A 185 -3.88 -19.31 30.45
CA ASN A 185 -2.78 -20.16 30.90
C ASN A 185 -2.68 -20.21 32.43
N ARG A 186 -2.87 -19.06 33.10
CA ARG A 186 -2.91 -19.02 34.57
C ARG A 186 -4.07 -19.84 35.12
N ARG A 187 -5.25 -19.77 34.48
CA ARG A 187 -6.42 -20.54 34.91
C ARG A 187 -6.24 -22.05 34.70
N ILE A 188 -5.59 -22.45 33.61
CA ILE A 188 -5.23 -23.85 33.35
C ILE A 188 -4.30 -24.35 34.47
N GLU A 189 -3.29 -23.56 34.85
CA GLU A 189 -2.39 -23.93 35.94
C GLU A 189 -3.12 -24.05 37.29
N GLU A 190 -3.99 -23.10 37.62
CA GLU A 190 -4.83 -23.16 38.82
C GLU A 190 -5.69 -24.44 38.88
N LEU A 191 -6.29 -24.83 37.75
CA LEU A 191 -7.10 -26.06 37.66
C LEU A 191 -6.24 -27.32 37.79
N ASN A 192 -5.05 -27.34 37.18
CA ASN A 192 -4.10 -28.45 37.34
C ASN A 192 -3.71 -28.65 38.81
N GLN A 193 -3.42 -27.57 39.53
CA GLN A 193 -3.12 -27.63 40.96
C GLN A 193 -4.30 -28.18 41.78
N GLN A 194 -5.53 -27.77 41.45
CA GLN A 194 -6.72 -28.33 42.09
C GLN A 194 -6.88 -29.83 41.84
N ILE A 195 -6.63 -30.29 40.61
CA ILE A 195 -6.66 -31.73 40.27
C ILE A 195 -5.63 -32.51 41.09
N ILE A 196 -4.40 -32.00 41.22
CA ILE A 196 -3.34 -32.62 42.03
C ILE A 196 -3.79 -32.76 43.49
N MET A 197 -4.27 -31.68 44.11
CA MET A 197 -4.75 -31.72 45.49
C MET A 197 -5.94 -32.68 45.69
N LEU A 198 -6.84 -32.75 44.70
CA LEU A 198 -7.97 -33.67 44.76
C LEU A 198 -7.50 -35.14 44.72
N ASN A 199 -6.54 -35.45 43.85
CA ASN A 199 -5.96 -36.77 43.74
C ASN A 199 -5.22 -37.19 45.02
N GLU A 200 -4.47 -36.26 45.64
CA GLU A 200 -3.83 -36.51 46.94
C GLU A 200 -4.86 -36.84 48.03
N ARG A 201 -5.97 -36.09 48.10
CA ARG A 201 -7.07 -36.35 49.05
C ARG A 201 -7.75 -37.70 48.80
N ILE A 202 -7.95 -38.09 47.54
CA ILE A 202 -8.53 -39.39 47.18
C ILE A 202 -7.64 -40.54 47.68
N ASN A 203 -6.32 -40.44 47.46
CA ASN A 203 -5.36 -41.44 47.92
C ASN A 203 -5.38 -41.63 49.45
N ILE A 204 -5.62 -40.55 50.21
CA ILE A 204 -5.74 -40.60 51.67
C ILE A 204 -7.11 -41.18 52.10
N CYS A 205 -8.19 -40.82 51.43
CA CYS A 205 -9.56 -41.19 51.83
C CYS A 205 -9.86 -42.68 51.62
N CYS A 206 -9.22 -43.31 50.61
CA CYS A 206 -9.47 -44.70 50.25
C CYS A 206 -8.15 -45.44 49.97
N PRO A 207 -7.38 -45.83 51.01
CA PRO A 207 -6.04 -46.42 50.82
C PRO A 207 -6.01 -47.77 50.11
N ASN A 208 -7.17 -48.40 49.86
CA ASN A 208 -7.28 -49.73 49.24
C ASN A 208 -8.51 -49.83 48.32
N LYS A 209 -8.68 -48.85 47.44
CA LYS A 209 -9.38 -49.10 46.19
C LYS A 209 -8.30 -49.11 45.12
N ASN A 210 -8.00 -50.28 44.54
CA ASN A 210 -7.23 -50.42 43.32
C ASN A 210 -7.91 -49.61 42.21
N ILE A 211 -7.67 -48.30 42.19
CA ILE A 211 -7.85 -47.42 41.03
C ILE A 211 -6.48 -47.26 40.33
N THR A 212 -5.43 -47.85 40.92
CA THR A 212 -4.06 -47.93 40.40
C THR A 212 -3.74 -49.31 39.81
N ASP A 213 -4.68 -49.91 39.07
CA ASP A 213 -4.34 -50.90 38.02
C ASP A 213 -4.65 -50.34 36.62
N SER A 214 -4.86 -49.03 36.49
CA SER A 214 -5.07 -48.38 35.17
C SER A 214 -4.30 -47.09 34.97
N ILE A 215 -3.72 -46.49 36.01
CA ILE A 215 -2.99 -45.22 35.91
C ILE A 215 -1.82 -45.22 36.90
N THR A 216 -0.74 -45.92 36.57
CA THR A 216 0.67 -45.51 36.81
C THR A 216 1.60 -46.68 36.46
N GLU A 217 1.91 -46.83 35.18
CA GLU A 217 3.32 -47.00 34.83
C GLU A 217 3.76 -45.69 34.16
N LYS A 218 4.85 -45.13 34.69
CA LYS A 218 5.58 -43.94 34.23
C LYS A 218 5.10 -42.59 34.76
N SER A 219 5.29 -42.37 36.05
CA SER A 219 5.73 -41.07 36.57
C SER A 219 6.44 -41.26 37.91
N THR A 220 7.67 -41.75 37.85
CA THR A 220 8.72 -41.52 38.88
C THR A 220 10.06 -41.81 38.25
N LYS A 221 10.57 -40.83 37.50
CA LYS A 221 11.99 -40.47 37.42
C LYS A 221 12.18 -39.32 36.43
N GLU A 222 11.91 -38.11 36.87
CA GLU A 222 12.63 -36.95 36.33
C GLU A 222 12.93 -35.97 37.46
N LEU A 223 14.16 -36.04 37.95
CA LEU A 223 14.94 -34.86 38.27
C LEU A 223 16.42 -35.23 38.04
N LYS A 224 16.99 -34.56 37.03
CA LYS A 224 18.40 -34.51 36.60
C LYS A 224 18.89 -35.64 35.68
N SER A 225 18.99 -35.36 34.39
CA SER A 225 20.28 -35.00 33.74
C SER A 225 20.09 -34.79 32.24
N LYS A 226 20.92 -33.89 31.70
CA LYS A 226 20.94 -33.39 30.32
C LYS A 226 21.39 -34.44 29.29
N GLU A 227 20.88 -34.21 28.07
CA GLU A 227 21.44 -34.47 26.74
C GLU A 227 21.26 -35.84 26.05
N LYS A 228 20.47 -35.76 24.96
CA LYS A 228 20.53 -36.46 23.64
C LYS A 228 20.11 -37.94 23.57
N GLU A 229 18.93 -38.24 23.02
CA GLU A 229 18.66 -38.48 21.58
C GLU A 229 17.15 -38.72 21.36
N GLU A 230 16.64 -38.26 20.21
CA GLU A 230 15.24 -38.28 19.79
C GLU A 230 14.70 -39.69 19.43
N PRO A 231 13.36 -39.85 19.42
CA PRO A 231 12.69 -39.76 18.12
C PRO A 231 11.66 -38.62 18.11
N ASN A 232 11.82 -37.72 17.14
CA ASN A 232 10.99 -36.56 16.93
C ASN A 232 9.56 -36.94 16.55
N ASP A 233 8.63 -36.80 17.48
CA ASP A 233 7.19 -36.78 17.20
C ASP A 233 6.70 -35.33 17.08
N ASP A 234 7.44 -34.53 16.29
CA ASP A 234 7.07 -33.15 15.99
C ASP A 234 5.69 -33.10 15.32
N ILE A 235 4.80 -32.30 15.93
CA ILE A 235 3.56 -31.82 15.32
C ILE A 235 3.96 -30.79 14.26
N ILE A 236 3.61 -31.03 13.00
CA ILE A 236 4.02 -30.15 11.89
C ILE A 236 2.80 -29.71 11.09
N LEU A 237 2.65 -28.40 10.85
CA LEU A 237 1.69 -27.84 9.91
C LEU A 237 2.43 -27.42 8.63
N TYR A 238 2.04 -28.01 7.51
CA TYR A 238 2.65 -27.69 6.22
C TYR A 238 1.91 -26.56 5.51
N GLN A 239 2.63 -25.89 4.62
CA GLN A 239 2.06 -24.93 3.69
C GLN A 239 1.05 -25.62 2.76
N ASN A 240 -0.10 -24.98 2.54
CA ASN A 240 -1.12 -25.49 1.64
C ASN A 240 -0.61 -25.52 0.19
N ASN A 241 -1.03 -26.52 -0.57
CA ASN A 241 -0.60 -26.70 -1.97
C ASN A 241 -1.81 -26.99 -2.85
N PRO A 242 -2.08 -26.18 -3.90
CA PRO A 242 -1.35 -24.97 -4.29
C PRO A 242 -1.62 -23.75 -3.40
N ASN A 243 -0.65 -22.83 -3.33
CA ASN A 243 -0.80 -21.49 -2.76
C ASN A 243 -0.07 -20.48 -3.66
N PRO A 244 -0.74 -19.55 -4.34
CA PRO A 244 -2.19 -19.30 -4.36
C PRO A 244 -3.01 -20.40 -5.05
N PHE A 245 -4.34 -20.42 -4.85
CA PHE A 245 -5.25 -21.37 -5.50
C PHE A 245 -6.59 -20.74 -5.92
N ASN A 246 -7.22 -21.29 -6.97
CA ASN A 246 -8.51 -20.82 -7.50
C ASN A 246 -9.59 -21.91 -7.65
N LYS A 247 -9.26 -23.18 -7.36
CA LYS A 247 -10.21 -24.30 -7.36
C LYS A 247 -10.25 -24.98 -6.00
N ASN A 248 -9.15 -25.64 -5.63
CA ASN A 248 -8.98 -26.30 -4.35
C ASN A 248 -7.53 -26.18 -3.87
N THR A 249 -7.32 -26.39 -2.57
CA THR A 249 -5.99 -26.52 -1.97
C THR A 249 -6.01 -27.60 -0.89
N ILE A 250 -4.85 -28.20 -0.63
CA ILE A 250 -4.68 -29.21 0.40
C ILE A 250 -3.78 -28.66 1.50
N ILE A 251 -4.31 -28.61 2.73
CA ILE A 251 -3.55 -28.38 3.96
C ILE A 251 -3.09 -29.74 4.48
N LYS A 252 -1.79 -29.90 4.66
CA LYS A 252 -1.19 -31.11 5.24
C LYS A 252 -0.74 -30.83 6.66
N CYS A 253 -0.96 -31.77 7.58
CA CYS A 253 -0.39 -31.72 8.93
C CYS A 253 0.06 -33.12 9.40
N LYS A 254 1.11 -33.18 10.21
CA LYS A 254 1.58 -34.39 10.90
C LYS A 254 1.15 -34.31 12.37
N ILE A 255 0.36 -35.27 12.82
CA ILE A 255 -0.19 -35.33 14.18
C ILE A 255 0.25 -36.64 14.86
N PRO A 256 1.02 -36.59 15.96
CA PRO A 256 1.38 -37.76 16.78
C PRO A 256 0.16 -38.46 17.38
N LYS A 257 0.29 -39.76 17.68
CA LYS A 257 -0.82 -40.61 18.14
C LYS A 257 -1.42 -40.20 19.49
N GLU A 258 -0.71 -39.41 20.30
CA GLU A 258 -1.09 -39.12 21.68
C GLU A 258 -2.11 -37.97 21.85
N ASN A 259 -2.26 -37.10 20.84
CA ASN A 259 -3.13 -35.93 20.95
C ASN A 259 -4.60 -36.29 20.74
N LYS A 260 -5.52 -35.73 21.53
CA LYS A 260 -6.96 -36.12 21.50
C LYS A 260 -7.86 -35.08 20.86
N ASP A 261 -7.64 -33.79 21.10
CA ASP A 261 -8.41 -32.70 20.48
C ASP A 261 -7.51 -31.93 19.51
N VAL A 262 -7.69 -32.11 18.21
CA VAL A 262 -6.93 -31.39 17.18
C VAL A 262 -7.89 -30.69 16.25
N LYS A 263 -7.65 -29.41 15.99
CA LYS A 263 -8.46 -28.58 15.13
C LYS A 263 -7.59 -27.79 14.17
N ILE A 264 -8.06 -27.54 12.96
CA ILE A 264 -7.51 -26.50 12.10
C ILE A 264 -8.61 -25.49 11.86
N CYS A 265 -8.41 -24.27 12.33
CA CYS A 265 -9.34 -23.17 12.10
C CYS A 265 -8.73 -22.17 11.12
N VAL A 266 -9.58 -21.63 10.24
CA VAL A 266 -9.26 -20.65 9.21
C VAL A 266 -9.84 -19.30 9.61
N TYR A 267 -9.05 -18.25 9.47
CA TYR A 267 -9.36 -16.88 9.84
C TYR A 267 -9.14 -15.94 8.64
N ASN A 268 -10.01 -14.93 8.51
CA ASN A 268 -9.80 -13.86 7.53
C ASN A 268 -8.78 -12.82 8.05
N THR A 269 -8.49 -11.78 7.26
CA THR A 269 -7.55 -10.71 7.63
C THR A 269 -8.00 -9.89 8.85
N GLN A 270 -9.28 -9.92 9.20
CA GLN A 270 -9.84 -9.31 10.40
C GLN A 270 -9.82 -10.24 11.63
N GLY A 271 -9.22 -11.44 11.53
CA GLY A 271 -9.15 -12.41 12.62
C GLY A 271 -10.48 -13.13 12.92
N ILE A 272 -11.50 -12.98 12.06
CA ILE A 272 -12.77 -13.69 12.21
C ILE A 272 -12.59 -15.12 11.73
N GLN A 273 -12.97 -16.08 12.58
CA GLN A 273 -12.99 -17.50 12.23
C GLN A 273 -14.05 -17.74 11.15
N VAL A 274 -13.61 -18.11 9.95
CA VAL A 274 -14.49 -18.40 8.81
C VAL A 274 -14.76 -19.89 8.64
N LYS A 275 -13.87 -20.76 9.13
CA LYS A 275 -14.05 -22.21 9.08
C LYS A 275 -13.25 -22.90 10.17
N CYS A 276 -13.71 -24.05 10.67
CA CYS A 276 -12.88 -24.87 11.53
C CYS A 276 -13.18 -26.36 11.35
N PHE A 277 -12.13 -27.17 11.33
CA PHE A 277 -12.17 -28.60 11.08
C PHE A 277 -11.63 -29.35 12.30
N ASN A 278 -12.39 -30.33 12.80
CA ASN A 278 -11.90 -31.26 13.81
C ASN A 278 -11.12 -32.39 13.12
N VAL A 279 -9.89 -32.65 13.57
CA VAL A 279 -9.00 -33.67 13.00
C VAL A 279 -8.98 -34.91 13.89
N THR A 280 -9.71 -35.94 13.47
CA THR A 280 -9.81 -37.23 14.18
C THR A 280 -8.73 -38.23 13.79
N GLU A 281 -8.12 -38.05 12.62
CA GLU A 281 -7.06 -38.92 12.12
C GLU A 281 -5.70 -38.58 12.75
N ARG A 282 -4.78 -39.55 12.76
CA ARG A 282 -3.42 -39.42 13.32
C ARG A 282 -2.40 -39.81 12.26
N GLY A 283 -1.19 -39.28 12.37
CA GLY A 283 -0.17 -39.34 11.34
C GLY A 283 -0.27 -38.17 10.38
N ILE A 284 -0.01 -38.41 9.10
CA ILE A 284 -0.11 -37.38 8.05
C ILE A 284 -1.57 -37.29 7.62
N VAL A 285 -2.20 -36.15 7.92
CA VAL A 285 -3.58 -35.84 7.55
C VAL A 285 -3.58 -34.77 6.48
N ASN A 286 -4.44 -34.93 5.49
CA ASN A 286 -4.67 -33.95 4.43
C ASN A 286 -6.10 -33.44 4.53
N MET A 287 -6.27 -32.13 4.47
CA MET A 287 -7.59 -31.49 4.43
C MET A 287 -7.72 -30.62 3.20
N GLU A 288 -8.81 -30.81 2.47
CA GLU A 288 -9.09 -30.07 1.25
C GLU A 288 -10.00 -28.88 1.55
N ILE A 289 -9.67 -27.72 0.97
CA ILE A 289 -10.50 -26.51 0.99
C ILE A 289 -10.84 -26.13 -0.44
N GLN A 290 -12.13 -25.88 -0.70
CA GLN A 290 -12.61 -25.43 -2.01
C GLN A 290 -12.64 -23.90 -2.06
N ALA A 291 -12.18 -23.30 -3.16
CA ALA A 291 -12.11 -21.86 -3.34
C ALA A 291 -13.50 -21.19 -3.40
N ASN A 292 -14.56 -21.93 -3.73
CA ASN A 292 -15.93 -21.41 -3.77
C ASN A 292 -16.57 -21.24 -2.37
N GLU A 293 -15.97 -21.82 -1.33
CA GLU A 293 -16.48 -21.73 0.05
C GLU A 293 -16.09 -20.42 0.74
N LEU A 294 -15.11 -19.70 0.19
CA LEU A 294 -14.52 -18.50 0.76
C LEU A 294 -14.39 -17.41 -0.32
N SER A 295 -14.42 -16.14 0.06
CA SER A 295 -14.17 -15.05 -0.89
C SER A 295 -12.70 -14.99 -1.29
N ALA A 296 -12.38 -14.48 -2.47
CA ALA A 296 -10.99 -14.22 -2.85
C ALA A 296 -10.32 -13.29 -1.83
N GLY A 297 -9.08 -13.60 -1.45
CA GLY A 297 -8.39 -12.86 -0.39
C GLY A 297 -7.31 -13.68 0.31
N ILE A 298 -6.73 -13.08 1.35
CA ILE A 298 -5.70 -13.68 2.19
C ILE A 298 -6.34 -14.24 3.46
N TYR A 299 -5.96 -15.45 3.83
CA TYR A 299 -6.44 -16.13 5.04
C TYR A 299 -5.27 -16.70 5.82
N ALA A 300 -5.45 -16.86 7.12
CA ALA A 300 -4.54 -17.64 7.97
C ALA A 300 -5.26 -18.90 8.43
N TYR A 301 -4.56 -20.03 8.48
CA TYR A 301 -5.05 -21.24 9.11
C TYR A 301 -4.11 -21.66 10.24
N VAL A 302 -4.71 -22.05 11.36
CA VAL A 302 -4.03 -22.30 12.64
C VAL A 302 -4.29 -23.73 13.06
N LEU A 303 -3.22 -24.48 13.36
CA LEU A 303 -3.30 -25.81 13.96
C LEU A 303 -3.40 -25.66 15.48
N ILE A 304 -4.51 -26.13 16.03
CA ILE A 304 -4.82 -26.08 17.46
C ILE A 304 -4.80 -27.51 17.98
N VAL A 305 -4.00 -27.79 19.01
CA VAL A 305 -3.89 -29.10 19.66
C VAL A 305 -4.15 -28.93 21.15
N ASN A 306 -5.13 -29.66 21.66
CA ASN A 306 -5.60 -29.60 23.04
C ASN A 306 -5.91 -28.17 23.52
N GLY A 307 -6.46 -27.34 22.62
CA GLY A 307 -6.80 -25.94 22.88
C GLY A 307 -5.65 -24.93 22.69
N LEU A 308 -4.42 -25.38 22.42
CA LEU A 308 -3.26 -24.52 22.20
C LEU A 308 -2.95 -24.37 20.71
N ALA A 309 -2.74 -23.14 20.24
CA ALA A 309 -2.26 -22.88 18.89
C ALA A 309 -0.79 -23.31 18.77
N ILE A 310 -0.50 -24.30 17.93
CA ILE A 310 0.84 -24.89 17.77
C ILE A 310 1.60 -24.23 16.61
N ASP A 311 0.93 -23.98 15.49
CA ASP A 311 1.52 -23.35 14.31
C ASP A 311 0.43 -22.65 13.48
N SER A 312 0.84 -21.69 12.67
CA SER A 312 -0.01 -20.99 11.72
C SER A 312 0.67 -20.81 10.37
N LYS A 313 -0.14 -20.78 9.32
CA LYS A 313 0.31 -20.59 7.93
C LYS A 313 -0.73 -19.74 7.19
N GLN A 314 -0.29 -19.05 6.14
CA GLN A 314 -1.16 -18.20 5.32
C GLN A 314 -1.54 -18.89 4.02
N MET A 315 -2.72 -18.63 3.50
CA MET A 315 -3.15 -19.07 2.17
C MET A 315 -3.80 -17.91 1.40
N VAL A 316 -3.66 -17.93 0.08
CA VAL A 316 -4.20 -16.92 -0.83
C VAL A 316 -5.17 -17.58 -1.81
N ILE A 317 -6.40 -17.07 -1.83
CA ILE A 317 -7.47 -17.52 -2.74
C ILE A 317 -7.58 -16.51 -3.87
N THR A 318 -7.41 -16.97 -5.09
CA THR A 318 -7.65 -16.19 -6.32
C THR A 318 -8.93 -16.66 -6.99
N LYS A 319 -9.67 -15.77 -7.65
CA LYS A 319 -10.83 -16.12 -8.48
C LYS A 319 -10.39 -16.29 -9.93
#